data_AF-A0A258TB36-F1
#
_entry.id   AF-A0A258TB36-F1
#
_cell.length_a   1.000
_cell.length_b   1.000
_cell.length_c   1.000
_cell.angle_alpha   90.00
_cell.angle_beta   90.00
_cell.angle_gamma   90.00
#
_symmetry.space_group_name_H-M   'P 1'
#
loop_
_entity.id
_entity.type
_entity.pdbx_description
1 polymer ?
#
loop_
_entity_poly.entity_id
_entity_poly.type
_entity_poly.pdbx_seq_one_letter_code
_entity_poly.pdbx_strand_id
1 'polypeptide(L)'
;MPRALNAQWHSLSFAALILRQILDKPLDDETPQSRLKQIGMMSVLYYMHQGNQPLNLSNIMELTGLTRGGVAETVDQLIKRNILTETFVKNSMGRGRARQFEISPEIFEKLRAFHVT
;
A
#
# COMPACT_ATOMS: atom_id res chain seq x y z
N MET A 1 -14.93 -4.78 -22.19
CA MET A 1 -14.32 -6.04 -21.70
C MET A 1 -15.12 -6.57 -20.51
N PRO A 2 -15.17 -7.89 -20.27
CA PRO A 2 -15.85 -8.44 -19.09
C PRO A 2 -15.26 -7.89 -17.78
N ARG A 3 -16.11 -7.60 -16.79
CA ARG A 3 -15.73 -6.92 -15.53
C ARG A 3 -14.61 -7.64 -14.76
N ALA A 4 -14.60 -8.98 -14.79
CA ALA A 4 -13.59 -9.80 -14.12
C ALA A 4 -12.20 -9.69 -14.76
N LEU A 5 -12.12 -9.73 -16.09
CA LEU A 5 -10.87 -9.53 -16.83
C LEU A 5 -10.32 -8.13 -16.57
N ASN A 6 -11.18 -7.11 -16.53
CA ASN A 6 -10.76 -5.74 -16.23
C ASN A 6 -10.12 -5.62 -14.83
N ALA A 7 -10.73 -6.24 -13.81
CA ALA A 7 -10.17 -6.25 -12.46
C ALA A 7 -8.82 -6.97 -12.39
N GLN A 8 -8.66 -8.09 -13.10
CA GLN A 8 -7.38 -8.83 -13.19
C GLN A 8 -6.27 -7.98 -13.83
N TRP A 9 -6.57 -7.30 -14.94
CA TRP A 9 -5.63 -6.40 -15.61
C TRP A 9 -5.23 -5.22 -14.73
N HIS A 10 -6.17 -4.67 -13.96
CA HIS A 10 -5.88 -3.62 -12.97
C HIS A 10 -4.92 -4.11 -11.89
N SER A 11 -5.13 -5.31 -11.34
CA SER A 11 -4.25 -5.89 -10.33
C SER A 11 -2.85 -6.18 -10.86
N LEU A 12 -2.71 -6.68 -12.10
CA LEU A 12 -1.41 -6.93 -12.70
C LEU A 12 -0.66 -5.62 -13.00
N SER A 13 -1.36 -4.61 -13.52
CA SER A 13 -0.79 -3.28 -13.78
C SER A 13 -0.33 -2.63 -12.47
N PHE A 14 -1.14 -2.74 -11.41
CA PHE A 14 -0.77 -2.29 -10.07
C PHE A 14 0.51 -2.97 -9.57
N ALA A 15 0.58 -4.30 -9.63
CA ALA A 15 1.75 -5.04 -9.20
C ALA A 15 3.02 -4.64 -9.97
N ALA A 16 2.94 -4.52 -11.30
CA ALA A 16 4.05 -4.09 -12.14
C ALA A 16 4.53 -2.67 -11.78
N LEU A 17 3.60 -1.74 -11.57
CA LEU A 17 3.94 -0.38 -11.15
C LEU A 17 4.63 -0.37 -9.78
N ILE A 18 4.12 -1.11 -8.80
CA ILE A 18 4.71 -1.17 -7.46
C ILE A 18 6.11 -1.77 -7.50
N LEU A 19 6.31 -2.86 -8.25
CA LEU A 19 7.64 -3.43 -8.47
C LEU A 19 8.61 -2.37 -9.00
N ARG A 20 8.19 -1.60 -10.02
CA ARG A 20 8.98 -0.50 -10.58
C ARG A 20 9.27 0.60 -9.56
N GLN A 21 8.29 1.03 -8.77
CA GLN A 21 8.49 2.10 -7.78
C GLN A 21 9.44 1.70 -6.64
N ILE A 22 9.50 0.41 -6.30
CA ILE A 22 10.27 -0.08 -5.17
C ILE A 22 11.66 -0.59 -5.59
N LEU A 23 11.74 -1.39 -6.66
CA LEU A 23 12.99 -2.03 -7.09
C LEU A 23 13.90 -1.10 -7.88
N ASP A 24 13.35 -0.26 -8.76
CA ASP A 24 14.15 0.61 -9.62
C ASP A 24 14.60 1.90 -8.91
N LYS A 25 13.99 2.20 -7.76
CA LYS A 25 14.25 3.41 -6.97
C LYS A 25 14.47 3.02 -5.50
N PRO A 26 15.57 2.34 -5.16
CA PRO A 26 15.85 2.03 -3.76
C PRO A 26 15.97 3.32 -2.93
N LEU A 27 15.52 3.28 -1.67
CA LEU A 27 15.82 4.34 -0.72
C LEU A 27 17.25 4.16 -0.18
N ASP A 28 17.85 5.24 0.31
CA ASP A 28 19.13 5.17 1.01
C ASP A 28 19.01 4.25 2.24
N ASP A 29 20.03 3.42 2.47
CA ASP A 29 20.11 2.42 3.55
C ASP A 29 18.99 1.36 3.56
N GLU A 30 18.24 1.22 2.47
CA GLU A 30 17.18 0.23 2.35
C GLU A 30 17.72 -1.14 1.93
N THR A 31 17.49 -2.14 2.78
CA THR A 31 17.88 -3.52 2.48
C THR A 31 17.01 -4.14 1.39
N PRO A 32 17.55 -5.08 0.58
CA PRO A 32 16.74 -5.84 -0.38
C PRO A 32 15.54 -6.55 0.26
N GLN A 33 15.69 -7.03 1.50
CA GLN A 33 14.60 -7.66 2.25
C GLN A 33 13.49 -6.66 2.59
N SER A 34 13.83 -5.42 2.96
CA SER A 34 12.86 -4.34 3.19
C SER A 34 12.03 -4.06 1.93
N ARG A 35 12.66 -4.05 0.74
CA ARG A 35 11.94 -3.89 -0.54
C ARG A 35 10.91 -4.99 -0.77
N LEU A 36 11.28 -6.26 -0.51
CA LEU A 36 10.34 -7.38 -0.66
C LEU A 36 9.17 -7.28 0.33
N LYS A 37 9.43 -6.87 1.58
CA LYS A 37 8.36 -6.61 2.57
C LYS A 37 7.41 -5.52 2.08
N GLN A 38 7.93 -4.44 1.50
CA GLN A 38 7.11 -3.34 0.96
C GLN A 38 6.26 -3.78 -0.23
N ILE A 39 6.80 -4.57 -1.16
CA ILE A 39 6.04 -5.14 -2.28
C ILE A 39 4.89 -6.02 -1.75
N GLY A 40 5.18 -6.92 -0.81
CA GLY A 40 4.17 -7.75 -0.17
C GLY A 40 3.09 -6.92 0.56
N MET A 41 3.50 -5.90 1.29
CA MET A 41 2.60 -4.99 1.99
C MET A 41 1.68 -4.23 1.01
N MET A 42 2.19 -3.74 -0.11
CA MET A 42 1.34 -3.06 -1.11
C MET A 42 0.28 -3.99 -1.72
N SER A 43 0.58 -5.28 -1.91
CA SER A 43 -0.40 -6.26 -2.35
C SER A 43 -1.53 -6.43 -1.33
N VAL A 44 -1.20 -6.50 -0.04
CA VAL A 44 -2.17 -6.57 1.06
C VAL A 44 -3.02 -5.30 1.11
N LEU A 45 -2.40 -4.12 1.08
CA LEU A 45 -3.10 -2.84 1.13
C LEU A 45 -4.02 -2.64 -0.07
N TYR A 46 -3.61 -3.07 -1.26
CA TYR A 46 -4.45 -3.01 -2.45
C TYR A 46 -5.65 -3.97 -2.36
N TYR A 47 -5.45 -5.18 -1.85
CA TYR A 47 -6.55 -6.11 -1.56
C TYR A 47 -7.56 -5.51 -0.57
N MET A 48 -7.07 -4.95 0.54
CA MET A 48 -7.91 -4.27 1.53
C MET A 48 -8.67 -3.07 0.91
N HIS A 49 -7.99 -2.26 0.09
CA HIS A 49 -8.58 -1.13 -0.60
C HIS A 49 -9.71 -1.56 -1.54
N GLN A 50 -9.52 -2.63 -2.33
CA GLN A 50 -10.57 -3.19 -3.19
C GLN A 50 -11.77 -3.72 -2.38
N GLY A 51 -11.52 -4.21 -1.17
CA GLY A 51 -12.55 -4.60 -0.21
C GLY A 51 -13.20 -3.45 0.56
N ASN A 52 -12.86 -2.18 0.27
CA ASN A 52 -13.26 -1.00 1.04
C ASN A 52 -12.94 -1.10 2.55
N GLN A 53 -11.88 -1.83 2.90
CA GLN A 53 -11.42 -1.94 4.27
C GLN A 53 -10.53 -0.73 4.62
N PRO A 54 -10.72 -0.11 5.80
CA PRO A 54 -9.83 0.96 6.24
C PRO A 54 -8.39 0.48 6.37
N LEU A 55 -7.45 1.18 5.73
CA LEU A 55 -6.02 0.89 5.85
C LEU A 55 -5.48 1.54 7.13
N ASN A 56 -5.51 0.82 8.24
CA ASN A 56 -4.92 1.27 9.50
C ASN A 56 -4.12 0.15 10.15
N LEU A 57 -3.28 0.49 11.13
CA LEU A 57 -2.39 -0.48 11.77
C LEU A 57 -3.14 -1.71 12.31
N SER A 58 -4.30 -1.52 12.95
CA SER A 58 -5.05 -2.63 13.55
C SER A 58 -5.55 -3.61 12.50
N ASN A 59 -6.18 -3.12 11.44
CA ASN A 59 -6.72 -3.96 10.38
C ASN A 59 -5.61 -4.69 9.60
N ILE A 60 -4.47 -4.02 9.38
CA ILE A 60 -3.33 -4.66 8.70
C ILE A 60 -2.74 -5.77 9.59
N MET A 61 -2.58 -5.52 10.90
CA MET A 61 -2.11 -6.53 11.84
C MET A 61 -3.06 -7.74 11.88
N GLU A 62 -4.36 -7.48 11.96
CA GLU A 62 -5.38 -8.54 11.98
C GLU A 62 -5.33 -9.40 10.71
N LEU A 63 -5.23 -8.78 9.53
CA LEU A 63 -5.19 -9.49 8.26
C LEU A 63 -3.88 -10.27 8.04
N THR A 64 -2.74 -9.74 8.48
CA THR A 64 -1.42 -10.29 8.17
C THR A 64 -0.80 -11.13 9.28
N GLY A 65 -1.30 -11.02 10.52
CA GLY A 65 -0.68 -11.61 11.70
C GLY A 65 0.65 -10.96 12.11
N LEU A 66 1.04 -9.85 11.47
CA LEU A 66 2.28 -9.15 11.79
C LEU A 66 2.16 -8.36 13.11
N THR A 67 3.31 -8.16 13.76
CA THR A 67 3.38 -7.27 14.91
C THR A 67 3.18 -5.81 14.50
N ARG A 68 2.77 -4.96 15.45
CA ARG A 68 2.65 -3.51 15.22
C ARG A 68 3.94 -2.91 14.66
N GLY A 69 5.09 -3.32 15.20
CA GLY A 69 6.40 -2.85 14.76
C GLY A 69 6.71 -3.26 13.31
N GLY A 70 6.43 -4.51 12.94
CA GLY A 70 6.67 -4.98 11.57
C GLY A 70 5.79 -4.29 10.53
N VAL A 71 4.53 -4.00 10.87
CA VAL A 71 3.65 -3.20 10.02
C VAL A 71 4.15 -1.77 9.92
N ALA A 72 4.43 -1.11 11.05
CA ALA A 72 4.86 0.28 11.08
C ALA A 72 6.16 0.49 10.31
N GLU A 73 7.17 -0.36 10.52
CA GLU A 73 8.45 -0.32 9.80
C GLU A 73 8.23 -0.30 8.28
N THR A 74 7.39 -1.20 7.77
CA THR A 74 7.16 -1.34 6.33
C THR A 74 6.34 -0.18 5.77
N VAL A 75 5.30 0.24 6.50
CA VAL A 75 4.42 1.36 6.09
C VAL A 75 5.18 2.68 6.10
N ASP A 76 6.05 2.92 7.08
CA ASP A 76 6.85 4.15 7.16
C ASP A 76 7.78 4.30 5.95
N GLN A 77 8.35 3.20 5.43
CA GLN A 77 9.13 3.23 4.19
C GLN A 77 8.27 3.56 2.97
N LEU A 78 7.05 3.02 2.89
CA LEU A 78 6.11 3.32 1.81
C LEU A 78 5.63 4.78 1.84
N ILE A 79 5.47 5.37 3.03
CA ILE A 79 5.18 6.80 3.22
C ILE A 79 6.36 7.64 2.76
N LYS A 80 7.60 7.30 3.17
CA LYS A 80 8.82 8.00 2.71
C LYS A 80 8.96 8.04 1.19
N ARG A 81 8.43 7.03 0.49
CA ARG A 81 8.40 6.93 -0.98
C ARG A 81 7.25 7.69 -1.65
N ASN A 82 6.37 8.33 -0.88
CA ASN A 82 5.11 8.91 -1.35
C ASN A 82 4.17 7.91 -2.06
N ILE A 83 4.32 6.61 -1.77
CA ILE A 83 3.42 5.55 -2.27
C ILE A 83 2.17 5.47 -1.38
N LEU A 84 2.34 5.73 -0.08
CA LEU A 84 1.25 5.88 0.87
C LEU A 84 1.22 7.31 1.44
N THR A 85 0.02 7.74 1.81
CA THR A 85 -0.20 8.96 2.61
C THR A 85 -0.74 8.59 3.99
N GLU A 86 -0.51 9.46 4.96
CA GLU A 86 -0.96 9.28 6.34
C GLU A 86 -1.88 10.41 6.80
N THR A 87 -2.90 10.03 7.55
CA THR A 87 -3.71 10.93 8.36
C THR A 87 -3.87 10.40 9.79
N PHE A 88 -4.14 11.31 10.73
CA PHE A 88 -4.44 10.93 12.10
C PHE A 88 -5.95 11.06 12.36
N VAL A 89 -6.58 9.95 12.69
CA VAL A 89 -8.01 9.87 13.03
C VAL A 89 -8.19 9.56 14.51
N LYS A 90 -9.37 9.83 15.07
CA LYS A 90 -9.72 9.30 16.41
C LYS A 90 -9.80 7.78 16.31
N ASN A 91 -9.26 7.05 17.30
CA ASN A 91 -9.37 5.59 17.29
C ASN A 91 -10.84 5.13 17.46
N SER A 92 -11.08 3.83 17.29
CA SER A 92 -12.43 3.22 17.37
C SER A 92 -13.17 3.48 18.70
N MET A 93 -12.44 3.82 19.77
CA MET A 93 -12.98 4.17 21.09
C MET A 93 -13.21 5.69 21.27
N GLY A 94 -13.00 6.49 20.22
CA GLY A 94 -13.11 7.96 20.25
C GLY A 94 -12.03 8.67 21.07
N ARG A 95 -10.97 7.96 21.49
CA ARG A 95 -9.96 8.43 22.45
C ARG A 95 -8.54 8.16 21.96
N GLY A 96 -7.78 9.21 21.63
CA GLY A 96 -6.39 9.10 21.14
C GLY A 96 -6.28 9.23 19.63
N ARG A 97 -5.04 9.13 19.10
CA ARG A 97 -4.72 9.30 17.68
C ARG A 97 -4.38 7.94 17.06
N ALA A 98 -5.15 7.50 16.08
CA ALA A 98 -4.87 6.33 15.25
C ALA A 98 -4.33 6.78 13.89
N ARG A 99 -3.34 6.06 13.38
CA ARG A 99 -2.80 6.27 12.03
C ARG A 99 -3.74 5.62 11.02
N GLN A 100 -4.20 6.39 10.06
CA GLN A 100 -4.95 5.94 8.90
C GLN A 100 -4.10 6.20 7.66
N PHE A 101 -4.10 5.25 6.75
CA PHE A 101 -3.32 5.28 5.53
C PHE A 101 -4.22 5.29 4.31
N GLU A 102 -3.68 5.79 3.21
CA GLU A 102 -4.29 5.68 1.88
C GLU A 102 -3.19 5.40 0.85
N ILE A 103 -3.53 4.66 -0.22
CA ILE A 103 -2.66 4.56 -1.38
C ILE A 103 -2.66 5.91 -2.07
N SER A 104 -1.48 6.48 -2.30
CA SER A 104 -1.33 7.81 -2.88
C SER A 104 -2.10 7.89 -4.20
N PRO A 105 -2.92 8.94 -4.41
CA PRO A 105 -3.63 9.17 -5.67
C PRO A 105 -2.70 9.14 -6.89
N GLU A 106 -1.44 9.55 -6.72
CA GLU A 106 -0.41 9.55 -7.77
C GLU A 106 -0.15 8.14 -8.34
N ILE A 107 -0.29 7.09 -7.51
CA ILE A 107 -0.16 5.70 -7.97
C ILE A 107 -1.29 5.37 -8.96
N PHE A 108 -2.52 5.79 -8.67
CA PHE A 108 -3.65 5.56 -9.56
C PHE A 108 -3.60 6.42 -10.82
N GLU A 109 -3.10 7.66 -10.74
CA GLU A 109 -2.84 8.47 -11.93
C GLU A 109 -1.81 7.81 -12.84
N LYS A 110 -0.70 7.33 -12.28
CA LYS A 110 0.31 6.58 -13.02
C LYS A 110 -0.29 5.34 -13.68
N LEU A 111 -1.15 4.59 -12.99
CA LEU A 111 -1.83 3.42 -13.56
C LEU A 111 -2.73 3.77 -14.74
N ARG A 112 -3.48 4.87 -14.66
CA ARG A 112 -4.30 5.34 -15.78
C ARG A 112 -3.44 5.70 -16.98
N ALA A 113 -2.30 6.35 -16.77
CA ALA A 113 -1.38 6.70 -17.87
C ALA A 113 -0.84 5.48 -18.63
N PHE A 114 -0.63 4.33 -17.97
CA PHE A 114 -0.22 3.09 -18.64
C PHE A 114 -1.27 2.50 -19.59
N HIS A 115 -2.55 2.84 -19.42
CA HIS A 115 -3.65 2.31 -20.24
C HIS A 115 -3.97 3.17 -21.46
N VAL A 116 -3.32 4.33 -21.62
CA VAL A 116 -3.55 5.30 -22.71
C VAL A 116 -2.48 5.22 -23.82
N THR A 117 -1.56 4.25 -23.75
CA THR A 117 -0.56 3.96 -24.79
C THR A 117 -0.87 2.66 -25.49
#